data_AF-A0A367GI71-F1
#
_entry.id   AF-A0A367GI71-F1
#
_cell.length_a   1.000
_cell.length_b   1.000
_cell.length_c   1.000
_cell.angle_alpha   90.00
_cell.angle_beta   90.00
_cell.angle_gamma   90.00
#
_symmetry.space_group_name_H-M   'P 1'
#
loop_
_entity.id
_entity.type
_entity.pdbx_description
1 polymer ?
#
loop_
_entity_poly.entity_id
_entity_poly.type
_entity_poly.pdbx_seq_one_letter_code
_entity_poly.pdbx_strand_id
1 'polypeptide(L)' 'MAYLGNIEYEPDEFGVAVRVKCPLVDTWIDPVDCMENQGNNEAAIPERFKHKQGWQEICKQCPFRDY' A
#
# COMPACT_ATOMS: atom_id res chain seq x y z
N MET A 1 -11.88 4.77 -11.26
CA MET A 1 -10.57 4.43 -10.68
C MET A 1 -9.67 5.64 -10.81
N ALA A 2 -9.02 6.03 -9.71
CA ALA A 2 -8.07 7.13 -9.66
C ALA A 2 -6.64 6.59 -9.51
N TYR A 3 -5.64 7.46 -9.69
CA TYR A 3 -4.24 7.08 -9.59
C TYR A 3 -3.46 8.10 -8.75
N LEU A 4 -2.65 7.60 -7.82
CA LEU A 4 -1.64 8.37 -7.12
C LEU A 4 -0.27 7.92 -7.64
N GLY A 5 0.34 8.73 -8.50
CA GLY A 5 1.49 8.32 -9.29
C GLY A 5 1.12 7.14 -10.20
N ASN A 6 1.74 5.98 -9.96
CA ASN A 6 1.50 4.73 -10.69
C ASN A 6 0.59 3.74 -9.94
N ILE A 7 0.05 4.10 -8.78
CA ILE A 7 -0.78 3.22 -7.95
C ILE A 7 -2.25 3.54 -8.15
N GLU A 8 -3.02 2.52 -8.53
CA GLU A 8 -4.47 2.59 -8.68
C GLU A 8 -5.16 2.61 -7.31
N TYR A 9 -6.16 3.47 -7.15
CA TYR A 9 -6.95 3.55 -5.93
C TYR A 9 -8.41 3.92 -6.18
N GLU A 10 -9.25 3.66 -5.19
CA GLU A 10 -10.66 4.04 -5.16
C GLU A 10 -10.84 5.19 -4.17
N PRO A 11 -11.20 6.40 -4.61
CA PRO A 11 -11.51 7.52 -3.73
C PRO A 11 -12.97 7.53 -3.27
N ASP A 12 -13.24 8.13 -2.11
CA ASP A 12 -14.58 8.57 -1.70
C ASP A 12 -15.00 9.89 -2.39
N GLU A 13 -16.15 10.45 -1.98
CA GLU A 13 -16.67 11.71 -2.51
C GLU A 13 -15.78 12.94 -2.25
N PHE A 14 -14.86 12.84 -1.28
CA PHE A 14 -13.90 13.88 -0.91
C PHE A 14 -12.51 13.66 -1.52
N GLY A 15 -12.31 12.57 -2.27
CA GLY A 15 -11.04 12.22 -2.89
C GLY A 15 -10.10 11.41 -2.00
N VAL A 16 -10.56 10.99 -0.81
CA VAL A 16 -9.79 10.17 0.14
C VAL A 16 -9.81 8.72 -0.31
N ALA A 17 -8.63 8.09 -0.39
CA ALA A 17 -8.54 6.68 -0.76
C ALA A 17 -9.25 5.78 0.26
N VAL A 18 -10.21 4.98 -0.21
CA VAL A 18 -10.91 3.94 0.57
C VAL A 18 -10.40 2.53 0.23
N ARG A 19 -9.77 2.36 -0.93
CA ARG A 19 -9.06 1.13 -1.31
C ARG A 19 -7.83 1.46 -2.14
N VAL A 20 -6.74 0.73 -1.94
CA VAL A 20 -5.48 0.91 -2.67
C VAL A 20 -5.06 -0.41 -3.30
N LYS A 21 -4.65 -0.39 -4.57
CA LYS A 21 -4.11 -1.58 -5.25
C LYS A 21 -2.62 -1.74 -4.94
N CYS A 22 -2.33 -2.49 -3.87
CA CYS A 22 -0.98 -2.58 -3.33
C CYS A 22 -0.04 -3.39 -4.24
N PRO A 23 1.14 -2.86 -4.61
CA PRO A 23 2.09 -3.54 -5.50
C PRO A 23 2.80 -4.72 -4.82
N LEU A 24 2.71 -4.90 -3.50
CA LEU A 24 3.30 -6.04 -2.81
C LEU A 24 2.49 -7.32 -2.99
N VAL A 25 1.16 -7.18 -3.08
CA VAL A 25 0.19 -8.29 -3.11
C VAL A 25 -0.64 -8.32 -4.40
N ASP A 26 -0.43 -7.36 -5.32
CA ASP A 26 -1.14 -7.20 -6.60
C ASP A 26 -2.67 -7.22 -6.45
N THR A 27 -3.18 -6.74 -5.32
CA THR A 27 -4.60 -6.76 -4.98
C THR A 27 -5.01 -5.50 -4.22
N TRP A 28 -6.31 -5.33 -4.09
CA TRP A 28 -6.92 -4.23 -3.36
C TRP A 28 -6.86 -4.49 -1.85
N ILE A 29 -6.29 -3.54 -1.12
CA ILE A 29 -6.21 -3.53 0.35
C ILE A 29 -6.91 -2.31 0.93
N ASP A 30 -7.16 -2.35 2.24
CA ASP A 30 -7.59 -1.18 3.00
C ASP A 30 -6.39 -0.22 3.17
N PRO A 31 -6.56 1.10 3.06
CA PRO A 31 -5.54 2.08 3.42
C PRO A 31 -4.94 1.85 4.82
N VAL A 32 -5.72 1.36 5.78
CA VAL A 32 -5.26 0.98 7.12
C VAL A 32 -4.22 -0.15 7.07
N ASP A 33 -4.43 -1.17 6.22
CA ASP A 33 -3.40 -2.20 5.98
C ASP A 33 -2.11 -1.54 5.48
N CYS A 34 -2.19 -0.53 4.62
CA CYS A 34 -1.01 0.17 4.13
C CYS A 34 -0.28 0.88 5.27
N MET A 35 -0.98 1.69 6.08
CA MET A 35 -0.41 2.44 7.20
C MET A 35 0.24 1.53 8.25
N GLU A 36 -0.41 0.42 8.61
CA GLU A 36 0.13 -0.54 9.58
C GLU A 36 1.41 -1.22 9.07
N ASN A 37 1.49 -1.48 7.76
CA ASN A 37 2.62 -2.15 7.13
C ASN A 37 3.78 -1.23 6.72
N GLN A 38 3.69 0.08 7.00
CA GLN A 38 4.79 1.03 6.83
C GLN A 38 5.79 1.03 7.99
N GLY A 39 5.42 0.44 9.13
CA GLY A 39 6.21 0.43 10.35
C GLY A 39 7.54 -0.32 10.23
N ASN A 40 8.53 0.09 11.03
CA ASN A 40 9.88 -0.50 11.01
C ASN A 40 9.98 -1.91 11.63
N ASN A 41 8.89 -2.42 12.21
CA ASN A 41 8.88 -3.74 12.82
C ASN A 41 8.48 -4.80 11.78
N GLU A 42 9.46 -5.28 11.01
CA GLU A 42 9.28 -6.32 9.99
C GLU A 42 8.58 -7.58 10.51
N ALA A 43 8.77 -7.93 11.79
CA ALA A 43 8.12 -9.09 12.40
C ALA A 43 6.60 -8.92 12.55
N ALA A 44 6.10 -7.68 12.59
CA ALA A 44 4.68 -7.38 12.67
C ALA A 44 3.99 -7.36 11.29
N ILE A 45 4.76 -7.28 10.19
CA ILE A 45 4.21 -7.23 8.84
C ILE A 45 3.78 -8.64 8.41
N PRO A 46 2.52 -8.84 7.99
CA PRO A 46 2.03 -10.13 7.52
C PRO A 46 2.83 -10.67 6.33
N GLU A 47 3.03 -11.98 6.30
CA GLU A 47 3.88 -12.66 5.30
C GLU A 47 3.47 -12.37 3.85
N ARG A 48 2.16 -12.17 3.61
CA ARG A 48 1.63 -11.82 2.29
C ARG A 48 2.29 -10.57 1.68
N PHE A 49 2.70 -9.60 2.50
CA PHE A 49 3.34 -8.36 2.03
C PHE A 49 4.85 -8.49 1.83
N LYS A 50 5.46 -9.59 2.32
CA LYS A 50 6.91 -9.83 2.25
C LYS A 50 7.31 -10.83 1.16
N HIS A 51 6.34 -11.38 0.44
CA HIS A 51 6.54 -12.41 -0.59
C HIS A 51 7.43 -11.96 -1.76
N LYS A 52 7.41 -10.67 -2.11
CA LYS A 52 8.21 -10.13 -3.22
C LYS A 52 9.62 -9.80 -2.75
N GLN A 53 10.62 -10.19 -3.53
CA GLN A 53 11.99 -9.76 -3.30
C GLN A 53 12.07 -8.23 -3.37
N GLY A 54 12.71 -7.60 -2.39
CA GLY A 54 12.78 -6.14 -2.31
C GLY A 54 11.48 -5.46 -1.89
N TRP A 55 10.54 -6.18 -1.25
CA TRP A 55 9.27 -5.62 -0.76
C TRP A 55 9.44 -4.33 0.05
N GLN A 56 10.50 -4.21 0.85
CA GLN A 56 10.81 -3.00 1.61
C GLN A 56 11.02 -1.79 0.70
N GLU A 57 11.76 -1.97 -0.38
CA GLU A 57 12.06 -0.90 -1.33
C GLU A 57 10.82 -0.54 -2.15
N ILE A 58 10.05 -1.54 -2.57
CA ILE A 58 8.76 -1.33 -3.24
C ILE A 58 7.81 -0.51 -2.35
N CYS A 59 7.75 -0.82 -1.05
CA CYS A 59 6.93 -0.09 -0.08
C CYS A 59 7.46 1.33 0.17
N LYS A 60 8.79 1.51 0.25
CA LYS A 60 9.43 2.83 0.42
C LYS A 60 9.20 3.77 -0.76
N GLN A 61 9.13 3.24 -1.97
CA GLN A 61 8.89 4.01 -3.19
C GLN A 61 7.41 4.20 -3.51
N CYS A 62 6.51 3.62 -2.72
CA CYS A 62 5.07 3.70 -2.95
C CYS A 62 4.57 5.13 -2.66
N PRO A 63 3.86 5.80 -3.60
CA PRO A 63 3.27 7.12 -3.38
C PRO A 63 2.29 7.19 -2.19
N PHE A 64 1.66 6.05 -1.85
CA PHE A 64 0.77 5.93 -0.68
C PHE A 64 1.49 5.85 0.66
N ARG A 65 2.83 5.86 0.67
CA ARG A 65 3.61 5.87 1.90
C ARG A 65 3.37 7.13 2.72
N ASP A 66 3.23 8.27 2.05
CA ASP A 66 3.09 9.60 2.68
C ASP A 66 1.72 10.24 2.40
N TYR A 67 0.72 9.43 2.01
CA TYR A 67 -0.63 9.87 1.66
C TYR A 67 -1.51 10.11 2.89
#